data_AF-E9J8S9-F1
#
_entry.id   AF-E9J8S9-F1
#
_cell.length_a   1.000
_cell.length_b   1.000
_cell.length_c   1.000
_cell.angle_alpha   90.00
_cell.angle_beta   90.00
_cell.angle_gamma   90.00
#
_symmetry.space_group_name_H-M   'P 1'
#
loop_
_entity.id
_entity.type
_entity.pdbx_description
1 polymer ?
#
loop_
_entity_poly.entity_id
_entity_poly.type
_entity_poly.pdbx_seq_one_letter_code
_entity_poly.pdbx_strand_id
1 'polypeptide(L)' 'MYFKRIKRVFILMLIIQDCVRKEVNAIMQESEGKLTMKSLQDMQYLERCIKEGLRLYPSVYFISRVTSEETQLST' A
#
# COMPACT_ATOMS: atom_id res chain seq x y z
N MET A 1 -19.34 11.67 12.91
CA MET A 1 -18.79 12.07 11.59
C MET A 1 -17.75 11.07 11.05
N TYR A 2 -16.81 10.58 11.86
CA TYR A 2 -15.82 9.54 11.49
C TYR A 2 -16.41 8.24 10.92
N PHE A 3 -17.53 7.75 11.49
CA PHE A 3 -18.15 6.49 11.07
C PHE A 3 -18.75 6.52 9.65
N LYS A 4 -19.21 7.69 9.18
CA LYS A 4 -19.70 7.85 7.79
C LYS A 4 -18.54 7.87 6.78
N ARG A 5 -17.36 8.37 7.15
CA ARG A 5 -16.15 8.30 6.31
C ARG A 5 -15.65 6.86 6.17
N ILE A 6 -15.66 6.09 7.26
CA ILE A 6 -15.26 4.67 7.26
C ILE A 6 -16.16 3.82 6.36
N LYS A 7 -17.49 3.99 6.43
CA LYS A 7 -18.41 3.26 5.55
C LYS A 7 -18.22 3.58 4.06
N ARG A 8 -17.86 4.82 3.73
CA ARG A 8 -17.59 5.24 2.34
C ARG A 8 -16.26 4.67 1.82
N VAL A 9 -15.23 4.66 2.67
CA VAL A 9 -13.96 3.99 2.39
C VAL A 9 -14.17 2.49 2.20
N PHE A 10 -15.01 1.84 3.01
CA PHE A 10 -15.33 0.42 2.88
C PHE A 10 -15.95 0.05 1.53
N ILE A 11 -16.87 0.87 1.01
CA ILE A 11 -17.51 0.63 -0.30
C ILE A 11 -16.52 0.86 -1.46
N LEU A 12 -15.70 1.92 -1.41
CA LEU A 12 -14.63 2.13 -2.39
C LEU A 12 -13.59 1.00 -2.35
N MET A 13 -13.32 0.46 -1.15
CA MET A 13 -12.42 -0.68 -0.95
C MET A 13 -12.95 -1.95 -1.61
N LEU A 14 -14.27 -2.17 -1.70
CA LEU A 14 -14.84 -3.33 -2.40
C LEU A 14 -14.56 -3.30 -3.91
N ILE A 15 -14.73 -2.15 -4.56
CA ILE A 15 -14.44 -2.01 -6.01
C ILE A 15 -12.94 -2.21 -6.27
N ILE A 16 -12.09 -1.62 -5.41
CA ILE A 16 -10.64 -1.75 -5.51
C ILE A 16 -10.21 -3.22 -5.25
N GLN A 17 -10.84 -3.91 -4.29
CA GLN A 17 -10.59 -5.32 -4.01
C GLN A 17 -10.92 -6.21 -5.21
N ASP A 18 -12.01 -5.95 -5.92
CA ASP A 18 -12.36 -6.70 -7.13
C ASP A 18 -11.33 -6.48 -8.26
N CYS A 19 -10.86 -5.25 -8.45
CA CYS A 19 -9.80 -4.95 -9.43
C CYS A 19 -8.49 -5.64 -9.09
N VAL A 20 -8.04 -5.56 -7.84
CA VAL A 20 -6.82 -6.21 -7.36
C VAL A 20 -6.96 -7.74 -7.44
N ARG A 21 -8.13 -8.29 -7.13
CA ARG A 21 -8.38 -9.74 -7.26
C ARG A 21 -8.26 -10.21 -8.71
N LYS A 22 -8.76 -9.44 -9.67
CA LYS A 22 -8.60 -9.74 -11.10
C LYS A 22 -7.12 -9.71 -11.51
N GLU A 23 -6.37 -8.70 -11.07
CA GLU A 23 -4.93 -8.58 -11.33
C GLU A 23 -4.16 -9.80 -10.77
N VAL A 24 -4.37 -10.12 -9.49
CA VAL A 24 -3.69 -11.25 -8.82
C VAL A 24 -4.02 -12.57 -9.51
N ASN A 25 -5.28 -12.81 -9.86
CA ASN A 25 -5.69 -14.04 -10.55
C ASN A 25 -5.04 -14.15 -11.94
N ALA A 26 -4.94 -13.06 -12.70
CA ALA A 26 -4.29 -13.06 -14.01
C ALA A 26 -2.80 -13.42 -13.90
N ILE A 27 -2.09 -12.79 -12.95
CA ILE A 27 -0.66 -13.04 -12.72
C ILE A 27 -0.41 -14.46 -12.18
N MET A 28 -1.29 -14.97 -11.32
CA MET A 28 -1.21 -16.35 -10.83
C MET A 28 -1.41 -17.38 -11.95
N GLN A 29 -2.31 -17.12 -12.91
CA GLN A 29 -2.50 -17.96 -14.08
C GLN A 29 -1.27 -17.93 -15.01
N GLU A 30 -0.72 -16.75 -15.26
CA GLU A 30 0.49 -16.57 -16.08
C GLU A 30 1.72 -17.22 -15.44
N SER A 31 1.82 -17.18 -14.11
CA SER A 31 2.96 -17.75 -13.37
C SER A 31 2.84 -19.26 -13.11
N GLU A 32 1.86 -19.95 -13.70
CA GLU A 32 1.55 -21.37 -13.46
C GLU A 32 1.46 -21.73 -11.96
N GLY A 33 0.96 -20.79 -11.15
CA GLY A 33 0.89 -20.93 -9.68
C GLY A 33 2.22 -20.80 -8.92
N LYS A 34 3.35 -20.56 -9.61
CA LYS A 34 4.64 -20.30 -8.96
C LYS A 34 4.84 -18.80 -8.72
N LEU A 35 4.56 -18.37 -7.49
CA LEU A 35 4.80 -16.99 -7.10
C LEU A 35 6.32 -16.71 -7.00
N THR A 36 6.85 -16.00 -7.99
CA THR A 36 8.24 -15.53 -8.02
C THR A 36 8.33 -14.06 -7.63
N MET A 37 9.51 -13.58 -7.21
CA MET A 37 9.71 -12.15 -6.92
C MET A 37 9.35 -11.25 -8.11
N LYS A 38 9.57 -11.74 -9.34
CA LYS A 38 9.17 -11.03 -10.56
C LYS A 38 7.65 -10.91 -10.66
N SER A 39 6.91 -12.01 -10.45
CA SER A 39 5.44 -11.99 -10.45
C SER A 39 4.85 -11.05 -9.38
N LEU A 40 5.54 -10.86 -8.25
CA LEU A 40 5.14 -9.88 -7.24
C LEU A 40 5.37 -8.43 -7.69
N GLN A 41 6.44 -8.17 -8.44
CA GLN A 41 6.70 -6.84 -9.03
C GLN A 41 5.69 -6.49 -10.13
N ASP A 42 5.13 -7.49 -10.80
CA ASP A 42 4.11 -7.30 -11.83
C ASP A 42 2.73 -6.93 -11.24
N MET A 43 2.51 -7.12 -9.92
CA MET A 43 1.27 -6.75 -9.20
C MET A 43 1.22 -5.25 -8.81
N GLN A 44 1.20 -4.38 -9.81
CA GLN A 44 1.32 -2.93 -9.61
C GLN A 44 0.14 -2.30 -8.86
N TYR A 45 -1.10 -2.73 -9.10
CA TYR A 45 -2.25 -2.17 -8.40
C TYR A 45 -2.25 -2.60 -6.93
N LEU A 46 -1.95 -3.85 -6.64
CA LEU A 46 -1.78 -4.34 -5.26
C LEU A 46 -0.71 -3.53 -4.50
N GLU A 47 0.46 -3.31 -5.10
CA GLU A 47 1.54 -2.55 -4.47
C GLU A 47 1.11 -1.10 -4.16
N ARG A 48 0.44 -0.43 -5.12
CA ARG A 48 -0.10 0.92 -4.92
C ARG A 48 -1.12 0.96 -3.78
N CYS A 49 -2.00 -0.04 -3.68
CA CYS A 49 -2.98 -0.12 -2.61
C CYS A 49 -2.32 -0.26 -1.23
N ILE A 50 -1.27 -1.08 -1.12
CA ILE A 50 -0.51 -1.24 0.12
C ILE A 50 0.19 0.07 0.50
N LYS A 51 0.85 0.73 -0.45
CA LYS A 51 1.55 2.01 -0.22
C LYS A 51 0.59 3.12 0.24
N GLU A 52 -0.57 3.24 -0.40
CA GLU A 52 -1.59 4.21 0.04
C GLU A 52 -2.16 3.86 1.42
N GLY A 53 -2.33 2.56 1.71
CA GLY A 53 -2.69 2.10 3.05
C GLY A 53 -1.70 2.55 4.12
N LEU A 54 -0.40 2.38 3.86
CA LEU A 54 0.68 2.80 4.76
C LEU A 54 0.82 4.34 4.85
N ARG A 55 0.48 5.08 3.78
CA ARG A 55 0.46 6.55 3.81
C ARG A 55 -0.66 7.08 4.71
N LEU A 56 -1.84 6.46 4.67
CA LEU A 56 -2.98 6.83 5.51
C LEU A 56 -2.84 6.32 6.96
N TYR A 57 -2.25 5.14 7.12
CA TYR A 57 -2.07 4.45 8.39
C TYR A 57 -0.61 4.02 8.53
N PRO A 58 0.30 4.97 8.84
CA PRO A 58 1.70 4.63 9.02
C PRO A 58 1.87 3.68 10.19
N SER A 59 2.65 2.61 10.00
CA SER A 59 2.92 1.61 11.05
C SER A 59 3.63 2.22 12.26
N VAL A 60 4.52 3.18 12.00
CA VAL A 60 5.23 3.96 13.04
C VAL A 60 4.92 5.44 12.80
N TYR A 61 4.26 6.07 13.76
CA TYR A 61 3.78 7.45 13.65
C TYR A 61 4.86 8.51 13.93
N PHE A 62 6.02 8.12 14.47
CA PHE A 62 7.09 9.05 14.84
C PHE A 62 8.47 8.39 14.70
N ILE A 63 9.41 9.10 14.06
CA ILE A 63 10.80 8.70 13.94
C ILE A 63 11.65 9.84 14.48
N SER A 64 12.45 9.58 15.52
CA SER A 64 13.39 10.55 16.09
C SER A 64 14.82 10.18 15.75
N ARG A 65 15.67 11.20 15.54
CA ARG A 65 17.12 11.06 15.44
C ARG A 65 17.80 12.11 16.31
N VAL A 66 18.96 11.74 16.86
CA VAL A 66 19.85 12.64 17.59
C VAL A 66 21.02 12.97 16.67
N THR A 67 21.30 14.25 16.46
CA THR A 67 22.42 14.73 15.64
C THR A 67 23.70 14.70 16.46
N SER A 68 24.76 14.11 15.92
CA SER A 68 26.08 14.09 16.56
C SER A 68 26.89 15.37 16.34
N GLU A 69 26.53 16.14 15.32
CA GLU A 69 27.24 17.35 14.88
C GLU A 69 26.27 18.51 14.67
N GLU A 70 26.79 19.74 14.72
CA GLU A 70 26.00 20.96 14.49
C GLU A 70 25.46 20.97 13.06
N THR A 71 24.14 21.07 12.91
CA THR A 71 23.46 21.07 11.61
C THR A 71 22.59 22.31 11.49
N GLN A 72 22.81 23.08 10.42
CA GLN A 72 21.94 24.21 10.09
C GLN A 72 20.76 23.72 9.25
N LEU A 73 19.54 23.95 9.73
CA LEU A 73 18.33 23.69 8.97
C LEU A 73 18.07 24.87 8.04
N SER A 74 18.06 24.61 6.73
CA SER A 74 17.58 25.57 5.74
C SER A 74 16.12 25.90 6.05
N THR A 75 15.85 27.16 6.37
CA THR A 75 14.49 27.71 6.58
C THR A 75 13.97 28.32 5.29
#